data_AF-A0A2S7P8P7-F1
#
_entry.id   AF-A0A2S7P8P7-F1
#
_cell.length_a   1.000
_cell.length_b   1.000
_cell.length_c   1.000
_cell.angle_alpha   90.00
_cell.angle_beta   90.00
_cell.angle_gamma   90.00
#
_symmetry.space_group_name_H-M   'P 1'
#
loop_
_entity.id
_entity.type
_entity.pdbx_description
1 polymer ?
#
loop_
_entity_poly.entity_id
_entity_poly.type
_entity_poly.pdbx_seq_one_letter_code
_entity_poly.pdbx_strand_id
1 'polypeptide(L)'
;MKGAFLTLGLVASASANIIFKHVPLHCSASDKRMYNGCLEGQSCDNDNGICAASGSVSPRSFPVMVPGLTVRDAVYSTDGTCGPANGNTICDPKSTVYSGSCCSEYGWCGGDDA
;
A
#
# COMPACT_ATOMS: atom_id res chain seq x y z
N MET A 1 -49.85 30.69 -23.37
CA MET A 1 -48.76 29.70 -23.55
C MET A 1 -47.44 30.41 -23.30
N LYS A 2 -46.80 30.19 -22.15
CA LYS A 2 -45.49 30.78 -21.82
C LYS A 2 -44.44 29.67 -21.92
N GLY A 3 -43.67 29.67 -23.00
CA GLY A 3 -42.60 28.71 -23.22
C GLY A 3 -41.40 29.07 -22.36
N ALA A 4 -41.00 28.16 -21.47
CA ALA A 4 -39.75 28.24 -20.74
C ALA A 4 -38.65 27.60 -21.59
N PHE A 5 -37.71 28.40 -22.08
CA PHE A 5 -36.53 27.91 -22.80
C PHE A 5 -35.50 27.44 -21.76
N LEU A 6 -35.33 26.13 -21.64
CA LEU A 6 -34.24 25.51 -20.87
C LEU A 6 -32.97 25.50 -21.74
N THR A 7 -32.07 26.45 -21.47
CA THR A 7 -30.71 26.44 -22.03
C THR A 7 -29.88 25.38 -21.30
N LEU A 8 -29.65 24.23 -21.94
CA LEU A 8 -28.67 23.25 -21.48
C LEU A 8 -27.26 23.85 -21.65
N GLY A 9 -26.60 24.12 -20.52
CA GLY A 9 -25.20 24.55 -20.51
C GLY A 9 -24.27 23.43 -21.02
N LEU A 10 -23.48 23.75 -22.04
CA LEU A 10 -22.38 22.91 -22.52
C LEU A 10 -21.29 22.85 -21.44
N VAL A 11 -21.16 21.69 -20.79
CA VAL A 11 -20.04 21.43 -19.87
C VAL A 11 -18.81 21.14 -20.72
N ALA A 12 -17.91 22.12 -20.83
CA ALA A 12 -16.59 21.91 -21.41
C ALA A 12 -15.78 21.00 -20.46
N SER A 13 -15.62 19.74 -20.82
CA SER A 13 -14.72 18.81 -20.13
C SER A 13 -13.31 18.99 -20.70
N ALA A 14 -12.40 19.57 -19.91
CA ALA A 14 -10.99 19.60 -20.23
C ALA A 14 -10.33 18.31 -19.71
N SER A 15 -9.86 17.45 -20.61
CA SER A 15 -9.00 16.32 -20.22
C SER A 15 -7.55 16.82 -20.13
N ALA A 16 -6.99 16.81 -18.93
CA ALA A 16 -5.57 17.11 -18.72
C ALA A 16 -4.77 15.81 -18.82
N ASN A 17 -4.04 15.62 -19.92
CA ASN A 17 -3.07 14.53 -20.07
C ASN A 17 -1.71 14.99 -19.51
N ILE A 18 -1.50 14.78 -18.20
CA ILE A 18 -0.23 15.10 -17.55
C ILE A 18 0.72 13.91 -17.71
N ILE A 19 1.73 14.08 -18.57
CA ILE A 19 2.79 13.09 -18.76
C ILE A 19 3.88 13.38 -17.72
N PHE A 20 3.98 12.52 -16.70
CA PHE A 20 5.10 12.57 -15.76
C PHE A 20 6.34 11.93 -16.40
N LYS A 21 7.31 12.76 -16.77
CA LYS A 21 8.63 12.27 -17.19
C LYS A 21 9.40 11.87 -15.94
N HIS A 22 9.79 10.60 -15.85
CA HIS A 22 10.64 10.14 -14.77
C HIS A 22 12.04 10.75 -14.95
N VAL A 23 12.45 11.60 -14.01
CA VAL A 23 13.81 12.14 -13.94
C VAL A 23 14.51 11.40 -12.80
N PRO A 24 15.49 10.55 -13.10
CA PRO A 24 16.13 9.75 -12.07
C PRO A 24 17.08 10.60 -11.23
N LEU A 25 17.25 10.21 -9.96
CA LEU A 25 18.15 10.88 -9.04
C LEU A 25 19.60 10.48 -9.32
N HIS A 26 20.53 11.42 -9.13
CA HIS A 26 21.97 11.15 -9.24
C HIS A 26 22.54 10.71 -7.89
N CYS A 27 23.46 9.77 -7.92
CA CYS A 27 24.12 9.21 -6.76
C CYS A 27 25.62 8.97 -7.03
N SER A 28 26.37 8.72 -5.96
CA SER A 28 27.78 8.32 -6.04
C SER A 28 28.00 7.11 -5.13
N ALA A 29 28.72 6.11 -5.63
CA ALA A 29 29.06 4.90 -4.87
C ALA A 29 29.80 5.20 -3.56
N SER A 30 30.49 6.34 -3.50
CA SER A 30 31.30 6.78 -2.36
C SER A 30 30.52 7.65 -1.36
N ASP A 31 29.23 7.89 -1.62
CA ASP A 31 28.40 8.72 -0.75
C ASP A 31 28.09 7.99 0.57
N LYS A 32 28.25 8.70 1.69
CA LYS A 32 28.03 8.16 3.04
C LYS A 32 26.58 8.32 3.52
N ARG A 33 25.73 9.01 2.76
CA ARG A 33 24.30 9.14 3.04
C ARG A 33 23.63 7.76 2.89
N MET A 34 22.52 7.56 3.59
CA MET A 34 21.74 6.32 3.45
C MET A 34 21.39 6.08 1.97
N TYR A 35 21.48 4.82 1.54
CA TYR A 35 21.27 4.41 0.14
C TYR A 35 22.13 5.16 -0.88
N ASN A 36 23.31 5.65 -0.49
CA ASN A 36 24.22 6.43 -1.33
C ASN A 36 23.56 7.69 -1.94
N GLY A 37 22.57 8.25 -1.24
CA GLY A 37 21.77 9.40 -1.68
C GLY A 37 20.48 9.04 -2.44
N CYS A 38 20.17 7.76 -2.63
CA CYS A 38 18.94 7.29 -3.26
C CYS A 38 17.78 7.17 -2.27
N LEU A 39 16.57 6.93 -2.81
CA LEU A 39 15.38 6.62 -2.00
C LEU A 39 15.38 5.15 -1.56
N GLU A 40 14.60 4.83 -0.53
CA GLU A 40 14.41 3.44 -0.08
C GLU A 40 13.88 2.56 -1.22
N GLY A 41 14.48 1.38 -1.38
CA GLY A 41 14.18 0.46 -2.49
C GLY A 41 14.92 0.78 -3.80
N GLN A 42 15.77 1.80 -3.82
CA GLN A 42 16.66 2.10 -4.94
C GLN A 42 18.12 1.81 -4.57
N SER A 43 18.94 1.50 -5.57
CA SER A 43 20.38 1.31 -5.44
C SER A 43 21.10 2.16 -6.47
N CYS A 44 22.30 2.61 -6.10
CA CYS A 44 23.12 3.43 -6.99
C CYS A 44 23.78 2.55 -8.05
N ASP A 45 23.48 2.82 -9.32
CA ASP A 45 24.21 2.26 -10.45
C ASP A 45 25.63 2.86 -10.47
N ASN A 46 26.64 2.01 -10.25
CA ASN A 46 28.02 2.45 -10.11
C ASN A 46 28.63 2.97 -11.43
N ASP A 47 28.07 2.58 -12.57
CA ASP A 47 28.59 2.93 -13.89
C ASP A 47 28.05 4.29 -14.35
N ASN A 48 26.77 4.55 -14.10
CA ASN A 48 26.08 5.76 -14.57
C ASN A 48 25.87 6.81 -13.48
N GLY A 49 26.06 6.45 -12.20
CA GLY A 49 25.81 7.35 -11.07
C GLY A 49 24.34 7.74 -10.94
N ILE A 50 23.44 6.80 -11.28
CA ILE A 50 21.99 7.01 -11.30
C ILE A 50 21.32 6.04 -10.33
N CYS A 51 20.37 6.53 -9.55
CA CYS A 51 19.54 5.68 -8.69
C CYS A 51 18.58 4.85 -9.55
N ALA A 52 18.74 3.53 -9.51
CA ALA A 52 17.86 2.57 -10.16
C ALA A 52 17.08 1.77 -9.11
N ALA A 53 15.91 1.27 -9.46
CA ALA A 53 15.17 0.37 -8.58
C ALA A 53 16.01 -0.89 -8.31
N SER A 54 16.21 -1.23 -7.03
CA SER A 54 17.01 -2.39 -6.65
C SER A 54 16.13 -3.64 -6.65
N GLY A 55 16.10 -4.33 -7.79
CA GLY A 55 15.29 -5.54 -7.98
C GLY A 55 13.79 -5.32 -7.89
N SER A 56 13.02 -6.41 -7.91
CA SER A 56 11.60 -6.39 -7.60
C SER A 56 11.44 -6.13 -6.11
N VAL A 57 11.50 -4.85 -5.71
CA VAL A 57 10.94 -4.42 -4.44
C VAL A 57 9.44 -4.70 -4.56
N SER A 58 9.01 -5.89 -4.14
CA SER A 58 7.62 -6.08 -3.76
C SER A 58 7.39 -5.03 -2.67
N PRO A 59 6.56 -3.99 -2.88
CA PRO A 59 6.16 -3.18 -1.76
C PRO A 59 5.64 -4.12 -0.67
N ARG A 60 5.86 -3.76 0.61
CA ARG A 60 5.45 -4.58 1.76
C ARG A 60 3.98 -5.00 1.72
N SER A 61 3.17 -4.35 0.88
CA SER A 61 1.79 -4.67 0.54
C SER A 61 1.60 -5.96 -0.29
N PHE A 62 2.64 -6.53 -0.90
CA PHE A 62 2.54 -7.82 -1.57
C PHE A 62 3.02 -8.95 -0.66
N PRO A 63 2.21 -9.99 -0.44
CA PRO A 63 2.65 -11.15 0.33
C PRO A 63 3.79 -11.86 -0.41
N VAL A 64 4.92 -12.02 0.27
CA VAL A 64 6.00 -12.88 -0.19
C VAL A 64 5.52 -14.33 -0.10
N MET A 65 5.42 -15.02 -1.23
CA MET A 65 5.16 -16.45 -1.24
C MET A 65 6.42 -17.17 -0.74
N VAL A 66 6.40 -17.65 0.51
CA VAL A 66 7.49 -18.45 1.10
C VAL A 66 7.24 -19.92 0.77
N PRO A 67 8.09 -20.59 -0.04
CA PRO A 67 7.93 -22.01 -0.33
C PRO A 67 8.07 -22.83 0.95
N GLY A 68 7.08 -23.67 1.26
CA GLY A 68 7.08 -24.52 2.45
C GLY A 68 6.36 -23.93 3.67
N LEU A 69 5.86 -22.70 3.59
CA LEU A 69 4.95 -22.18 4.61
C LEU A 69 3.54 -22.70 4.31
N THR A 70 3.11 -23.74 5.03
CA THR A 70 1.68 -24.09 5.06
C THR A 70 0.96 -22.90 5.67
N VAL A 71 0.15 -22.18 4.88
CA VAL A 71 -0.83 -21.24 5.42
C VAL A 71 -1.63 -22.04 6.43
N ARG A 72 -1.39 -21.82 7.73
CA ARG A 72 -2.24 -22.43 8.74
C ARG A 72 -3.64 -21.94 8.43
N ASP A 73 -4.62 -22.84 8.42
CA ASP A 73 -6.02 -22.44 8.32
C ASP A 73 -6.21 -21.28 9.30
N ALA A 74 -6.56 -20.14 8.73
CA ALA A 74 -6.61 -18.91 9.49
C ALA A 74 -7.66 -19.06 10.58
N VAL A 75 -7.22 -19.08 11.84
CA VAL A 75 -8.13 -19.22 12.96
C VAL A 75 -8.76 -17.85 13.19
N TYR A 76 -10.05 -17.76 12.92
CA TYR A 76 -10.79 -16.53 13.13
C TYR A 76 -11.05 -16.28 14.62
N SER A 77 -10.92 -15.02 15.02
CA SER A 77 -11.28 -14.57 16.36
C SER A 77 -12.78 -14.74 16.60
N THR A 78 -13.15 -15.23 17.78
CA THR A 78 -14.54 -15.37 18.21
C THR A 78 -14.95 -14.32 19.24
N ASP A 79 -13.98 -13.63 19.83
CA ASP A 79 -14.16 -12.67 20.93
C ASP A 79 -13.63 -11.26 20.62
N GLY A 80 -13.04 -11.08 19.43
CA GLY A 80 -12.46 -9.81 18.99
C GLY A 80 -10.98 -9.64 19.32
N THR A 81 -10.34 -10.63 19.93
CA THR A 81 -8.88 -10.61 20.16
C THR A 81 -8.12 -11.22 18.98
N CYS A 82 -6.98 -10.64 18.61
CA CYS A 82 -6.20 -11.02 17.43
C CYS A 82 -4.69 -10.90 17.65
N GLY A 83 -3.91 -11.49 16.74
CA GLY A 83 -2.46 -11.34 16.70
C GLY A 83 -1.68 -12.32 17.59
N PRO A 84 -0.34 -12.17 17.69
CA PRO A 84 0.55 -13.18 18.27
C PRO A 84 0.32 -13.48 19.75
N ALA A 85 -0.12 -12.48 20.52
CA ALA A 85 -0.47 -12.65 21.93
C ALA A 85 -1.75 -13.47 22.14
N ASN A 86 -2.61 -13.55 21.12
CA ASN A 86 -3.93 -14.19 21.17
C ASN A 86 -3.99 -15.45 20.31
N GLY A 87 -2.91 -16.23 20.29
CA GLY A 87 -2.86 -17.49 19.55
C GLY A 87 -2.78 -17.33 18.02
N ASN A 88 -2.37 -16.15 17.54
CA ASN A 88 -2.34 -15.80 16.11
C ASN A 88 -3.72 -15.86 15.44
N THR A 89 -4.79 -15.58 16.18
CA THR A 89 -6.12 -15.40 15.60
C THR A 89 -6.16 -14.17 14.69
N ILE A 90 -6.98 -14.23 13.64
CA ILE A 90 -7.23 -13.11 12.73
C ILE A 90 -8.67 -12.63 12.81
N CYS A 91 -8.92 -11.39 12.39
CA CYS A 91 -10.25 -10.81 12.43
C CYS A 91 -11.12 -11.35 11.29
N ASP A 92 -12.21 -12.02 11.65
CA ASP A 92 -13.25 -12.43 10.70
C ASP A 92 -14.02 -11.22 10.15
N PRO A 93 -13.97 -10.96 8.83
CA PRO A 93 -14.78 -9.91 8.20
C PRO A 93 -16.29 -10.16 8.26
N LYS A 94 -16.73 -11.37 8.66
CA LYS A 94 -18.13 -11.74 8.85
C LYS A 94 -18.52 -11.91 10.33
N SER A 95 -17.67 -11.48 11.26
CA SER A 95 -17.99 -11.56 12.69
C SER A 95 -19.28 -10.81 13.02
N THR A 96 -20.09 -11.41 13.90
CA THR A 96 -21.25 -10.76 14.50
C THR A 96 -20.96 -10.22 15.90
N VAL A 97 -19.75 -10.43 16.42
CA VAL A 97 -19.34 -10.09 17.79
C VAL A 97 -18.57 -8.77 17.83
N TYR A 98 -17.86 -8.45 16.75
CA TYR A 98 -17.08 -7.22 16.59
C TYR A 98 -17.15 -6.77 15.12
N SER A 99 -16.74 -5.52 14.87
CA SER A 99 -16.78 -4.92 13.54
C SER A 99 -15.37 -4.76 12.99
N GLY A 100 -15.20 -5.04 11.70
CA GLY A 100 -13.95 -4.79 10.98
C GLY A 100 -13.02 -6.00 10.86
N SER A 101 -12.05 -5.86 9.98
CA SER A 101 -11.14 -6.94 9.55
C SER A 101 -9.68 -6.65 9.90
N CYS A 102 -9.40 -5.52 10.55
CA CYS A 102 -8.05 -5.10 10.90
C CYS A 102 -7.72 -5.54 12.32
N CYS A 103 -6.48 -5.99 12.52
CA CYS A 103 -5.95 -6.32 13.84
C CYS A 103 -5.02 -5.21 14.31
N SER A 104 -5.41 -4.52 15.38
CA SER A 104 -4.59 -3.47 15.98
C SER A 104 -3.29 -4.00 16.56
N GLU A 105 -2.32 -3.10 16.77
CA GLU A 105 -1.08 -3.43 17.49
C GLU A 105 -1.33 -3.87 18.95
N TYR A 106 -2.48 -3.49 19.51
CA TYR A 106 -2.92 -3.88 20.86
C TYR A 106 -3.64 -5.23 20.91
N GLY A 107 -3.80 -5.91 19.76
CA GLY A 107 -4.38 -7.25 19.68
C GLY A 107 -5.91 -7.28 19.68
N TRP A 108 -6.55 -6.24 19.16
CA TRP A 108 -8.01 -6.12 19.02
C TRP A 108 -8.46 -5.95 17.58
N CYS A 109 -9.57 -6.59 17.24
CA CYS A 109 -10.23 -6.48 15.95
C CYS A 109 -11.08 -5.20 15.87
N GLY A 110 -10.87 -4.44 14.81
CA GLY A 110 -11.61 -3.20 14.55
C GLY A 110 -11.55 -2.74 13.10
N GLY A 111 -11.98 -1.51 12.88
CA GLY A 111 -12.10 -0.86 11.57
C GLY A 111 -10.82 -0.16 11.13
N ASP A 112 -10.99 1.02 10.55
CA ASP A 112 -9.92 1.90 10.07
C ASP A 112 -9.10 2.58 11.19
N ASP A 113 -9.57 2.50 12.43
CA ASP A 113 -8.93 3.01 13.64
C ASP A 113 -8.23 1.93 14.50
N ALA A 114 -8.28 0.67 14.05
CA ALA A 114 -7.63 -0.45 14.70
C ALA A 114 -6.15 -0.55 14.33
#